data_AF-A0AAU7C9L8-F1
#
_entry.id   AF-A0AAU7C9L8-F1
#
_cell.length_a   1.000
_cell.length_b   1.000
_cell.length_c   1.000
_cell.angle_alpha   90.00
_cell.angle_beta   90.00
_cell.angle_gamma   90.00
#
_symmetry.space_group_name_H-M   'P 1'
#
loop_
_entity.id
_entity.type
_entity.pdbx_description
1 polymer ?
#
loop_
_entity_poly.entity_id
_entity_poly.type
_entity_poly.pdbx_seq_one_letter_code
_entity_poly.pdbx_strand_id
1 'polypeptide(L)'
;MAKYGRPGPNWLGFVKKLRRLLGDAIRLKKRDEVPAEEYASRRTRLTVRLDELIATVWEDKDAKRLIKRLRRHRDDLFTFLDEPDVPFDNNHAERAIRPAVMIRKNSFGNRSERGADTQAVLMSVYRTLQQRGHAPLKTFVDALAAYLANGHLPPLPAKVAAAG
;
A
#
# COMPACT_ATOMS: atom_id res chain seq x y z
N MET A 1 2.03 -8.66 24.56
CA MET A 1 3.14 -8.35 23.63
C MET A 1 3.99 -9.60 23.41
N ALA A 2 3.58 -10.51 22.53
CA ALA A 2 4.20 -11.82 22.40
C ALA A 2 5.28 -11.89 21.29
N LYS A 3 6.46 -12.36 21.68
CA LYS A 3 7.41 -13.22 20.91
C LYS A 3 7.98 -12.67 19.60
N TYR A 4 8.80 -11.62 19.66
CA TYR A 4 9.95 -11.54 18.75
C TYR A 4 11.15 -12.15 19.49
N GLY A 5 11.36 -13.45 19.30
CA GLY A 5 12.57 -14.11 19.78
C GLY A 5 13.81 -13.39 19.24
N ARG A 6 14.90 -13.35 20.01
CA ARG A 6 16.15 -12.72 19.56
C ARG A 6 16.48 -13.25 18.17
N PRO A 7 16.67 -12.37 17.18
CA PRO A 7 16.94 -12.83 15.83
C PRO A 7 18.24 -13.65 15.79
N GLY A 8 18.27 -14.72 14.99
CA GLY A 8 19.46 -15.55 14.85
C GLY A 8 20.66 -14.76 14.29
N PRO A 9 21.89 -15.27 14.44
CA PRO A 9 23.11 -14.56 14.01
C PRO A 9 23.06 -14.14 12.52
N ASN A 10 22.42 -14.95 11.68
CA ASN A 10 22.29 -14.71 10.24
C ASN A 10 21.21 -13.65 9.86
N TRP A 11 20.29 -13.32 10.77
CA TRP A 11 19.23 -12.33 10.53
C TRP A 11 19.77 -10.91 10.35
N LEU A 12 20.71 -10.49 11.22
CA LEU A 12 21.25 -9.13 11.17
C LEU A 12 21.99 -8.88 9.85
N GLY A 13 22.69 -9.89 9.33
CA GLY A 13 23.33 -9.85 8.01
C GLY A 13 22.31 -9.65 6.90
N PHE A 14 21.23 -10.44 6.90
CA PHE A 14 20.14 -10.33 5.93
C PHE A 14 19.50 -8.94 5.94
N VAL A 15 19.08 -8.46 7.12
CA VAL A 15 18.43 -7.16 7.27
C VAL A 15 19.34 -6.03 6.84
N LYS A 16 20.64 -6.09 7.19
CA LYS A 16 21.62 -5.08 6.77
C LYS A 16 21.74 -5.01 5.26
N LYS A 17 21.80 -6.16 4.57
CA LYS A 17 21.85 -6.21 3.09
C LYS A 17 20.56 -5.66 2.47
N LEU A 18 19.40 -6.13 2.92
CA LEU A 18 18.10 -5.69 2.42
C LEU A 18 17.87 -4.19 2.63
N ARG A 19 18.16 -3.67 3.83
CA ARG A 19 18.01 -2.24 4.14
C ARG A 19 18.90 -1.37 3.27
N ARG A 20 20.15 -1.78 3.04
CA ARG A 20 21.07 -1.06 2.14
C ARG A 20 20.54 -1.05 0.72
N LEU A 21 20.07 -2.19 0.22
CA LEU A 21 19.48 -2.30 -1.12
C LEU A 21 18.29 -1.35 -1.30
N LEU A 22 17.29 -1.41 -0.41
CA LEU A 22 16.12 -0.53 -0.47
C LEU A 22 16.50 0.95 -0.30
N GLY A 23 17.44 1.24 0.62
CA GLY A 23 17.91 2.60 0.84
C GLY A 23 18.67 3.18 -0.35
N ASP A 24 19.41 2.37 -1.10
CA ASP A 24 20.09 2.80 -2.34
C ASP A 24 19.07 3.08 -3.45
N ALA A 25 18.01 2.26 -3.58
CA ALA A 25 16.93 2.49 -4.53
C ALA A 25 16.17 3.80 -4.23
N ILE A 26 15.81 4.04 -2.96
CA ILE A 26 15.17 5.29 -2.54
C ILE A 26 16.09 6.48 -2.80
N ARG A 27 17.40 6.35 -2.52
CA ARG A 27 18.38 7.40 -2.82
C ARG A 27 18.50 7.69 -4.32
N LEU A 28 18.37 6.67 -5.18
CA LEU A 28 18.36 6.87 -6.62
C LEU A 28 17.12 7.66 -7.07
N LYS A 29 15.92 7.31 -6.59
CA LYS A 29 14.67 8.04 -6.90
C LYS A 29 14.70 9.51 -6.47
N LYS A 30 15.41 9.82 -5.38
CA LYS A 30 15.50 11.18 -4.81
C LYS A 30 16.58 12.06 -5.46
N ARG A 31 17.39 11.53 -6.37
CA ARG A 31 18.40 12.35 -7.05
C ARG A 31 17.75 13.11 -8.19
N ASP A 32 17.99 14.41 -8.22
CA ASP A 32 17.67 15.24 -9.35
C ASP A 32 18.74 15.08 -10.44
N GLU A 33 18.33 15.22 -11.71
CA GLU A 33 19.24 15.37 -12.86
C GLU A 33 20.27 14.23 -13.07
N VAL A 34 19.90 12.98 -12.82
CA VAL A 34 20.76 11.83 -13.16
C VAL A 34 20.66 11.54 -14.66
N PRO A 35 21.78 11.47 -15.41
CA PRO A 35 21.76 11.07 -16.81
C PRO A 35 21.07 9.72 -17.03
N ALA A 36 20.28 9.59 -18.09
CA ALA A 36 19.45 8.40 -18.32
C ALA A 36 20.25 7.08 -18.33
N GLU A 37 21.43 7.07 -18.94
CA GLU A 37 22.31 5.90 -18.97
C GLU A 37 22.83 5.52 -17.58
N GLU A 38 23.20 6.51 -16.77
CA GLU A 38 23.64 6.29 -15.40
C GLU A 38 22.49 5.77 -14.53
N TYR A 39 21.28 6.31 -14.71
CA TYR A 39 20.08 5.85 -14.01
C TYR A 39 19.78 4.38 -14.34
N ALA A 40 19.77 4.02 -15.63
CA ALA A 40 19.52 2.67 -16.10
C ALA A 40 20.58 1.67 -15.59
N SER A 41 21.85 2.08 -15.58
CA SER A 41 22.95 1.27 -15.04
C SER A 41 22.78 1.01 -13.53
N ARG A 42 22.47 2.07 -12.76
CA ARG A 42 22.23 1.95 -11.31
C ARG A 42 21.00 1.09 -11.01
N ARG A 43 19.92 1.23 -11.78
CA ARG A 43 18.72 0.38 -11.68
C ARG A 43 19.08 -1.07 -11.90
N THR A 44 19.77 -1.39 -13.00
CA THR A 44 20.21 -2.76 -13.30
C THR A 44 21.05 -3.34 -12.16
N ARG A 45 21.97 -2.54 -11.58
CA ARG A 45 22.76 -2.97 -10.42
C ARG A 45 21.92 -3.26 -9.18
N LEU A 46 20.83 -2.52 -8.94
CA LEU A 46 19.90 -2.80 -7.84
C LEU A 46 19.17 -4.13 -8.07
N THR A 47 18.72 -4.39 -9.29
CA THR A 47 18.08 -5.64 -9.68
C THR A 47 19.01 -6.85 -9.48
N VAL A 48 20.27 -6.75 -9.94
CA VAL A 48 21.27 -7.83 -9.72
C VAL A 48 21.49 -8.10 -8.23
N ARG A 49 21.64 -7.04 -7.42
CA ARG A 49 21.79 -7.18 -5.96
C ARG A 49 20.57 -7.80 -5.27
N LEU A 50 19.37 -7.56 -5.80
CA LEU A 50 18.15 -8.21 -5.33
C LEU A 50 18.20 -9.71 -5.64
N ASP A 51 18.60 -10.08 -6.86
CA ASP A 51 18.74 -11.48 -7.28
C ASP A 51 19.76 -12.22 -6.43
N GLU A 52 20.94 -11.63 -6.22
CA GLU A 52 21.97 -12.18 -5.33
C GLU A 52 21.44 -12.41 -3.92
N LEU A 53 20.68 -11.44 -3.38
CA LEU A 53 20.09 -11.54 -2.04
C LEU A 53 19.06 -12.69 -1.96
N ILE A 54 18.25 -12.87 -3.01
CA ILE A 54 17.24 -13.93 -3.14
C ILE A 54 17.86 -15.31 -3.34
N ALA A 55 18.99 -15.38 -4.06
CA ALA A 55 19.73 -16.61 -4.36
C ALA A 55 20.60 -17.07 -3.20
N THR A 56 21.03 -16.15 -2.33
CA THR A 56 21.81 -16.50 -1.14
C THR A 56 21.00 -17.43 -0.22
N VAL A 57 21.65 -18.49 0.28
CA VAL A 57 21.03 -19.37 1.26
C VAL A 57 21.09 -18.72 2.64
N TRP A 58 19.92 -18.56 3.27
CA TRP A 58 19.80 -18.05 4.64
C TRP A 58 19.17 -19.13 5.50
N GLU A 59 19.77 -19.42 6.66
CA GLU A 59 19.26 -20.45 7.57
C GLU A 59 18.07 -19.98 8.40
N ASP A 60 18.05 -18.67 8.72
CA ASP A 60 17.05 -18.04 9.56
C ASP A 60 15.64 -18.09 8.92
N LYS A 61 14.64 -18.48 9.73
CA LYS A 61 13.26 -18.68 9.24
C LYS A 61 12.62 -17.39 8.74
N ASP A 62 12.91 -16.25 9.37
CA ASP A 62 12.30 -14.98 9.07
C ASP A 62 12.93 -14.40 7.80
N ALA A 63 14.25 -14.60 7.61
CA ALA A 63 14.93 -14.33 6.35
C ALA A 63 14.34 -15.17 5.19
N LYS A 64 14.17 -16.49 5.36
CA LYS A 64 13.54 -17.37 4.35
C LYS A 64 12.13 -16.89 3.97
N ARG A 65 11.32 -16.49 4.96
CA ARG A 65 9.97 -15.95 4.73
C ARG A 65 10.01 -14.68 3.89
N LEU A 66 10.91 -13.75 4.21
CA LEU A 66 11.05 -12.51 3.45
C LEU A 66 11.57 -12.76 2.04
N ILE A 67 12.52 -13.68 1.85
CA ILE A 67 13.01 -14.06 0.51
C ILE A 67 11.91 -14.62 -0.36
N LYS A 68 11.03 -15.48 0.18
CA LYS A 68 9.87 -15.98 -0.58
C LYS A 68 8.99 -14.83 -1.08
N ARG A 69 8.81 -13.77 -0.26
CA ARG A 69 8.06 -12.58 -0.64
C ARG A 69 8.81 -11.72 -1.66
N LEU A 70 10.11 -11.49 -1.47
CA LEU A 70 10.95 -10.73 -2.40
C LEU A 70 11.00 -11.41 -3.77
N ARG A 71 11.10 -12.75 -3.81
CA ARG A 71 11.05 -13.52 -5.06
C ARG A 71 9.72 -13.38 -5.79
N ARG A 72 8.61 -13.39 -5.05
CA ARG A 72 7.27 -13.23 -5.63
C ARG A 72 7.08 -11.86 -6.27
N HIS A 73 7.64 -10.82 -5.67
CA HIS A 73 7.46 -9.43 -6.11
C HIS A 73 8.77 -8.86 -6.69
N ARG A 74 9.63 -9.72 -7.23
CA ARG A 74 10.96 -9.34 -7.69
C ARG A 74 10.87 -8.26 -8.78
N ASP A 75 9.95 -8.46 -9.72
CA ASP A 75 9.79 -7.58 -10.88
C ASP A 75 9.06 -6.27 -10.52
N ASP A 76 8.24 -6.28 -9.47
CA ASP A 76 7.46 -5.12 -9.03
C ASP A 76 8.19 -4.26 -7.98
N LEU A 77 9.25 -4.78 -7.35
CA LEU A 77 9.84 -4.15 -6.15
C LEU A 77 10.39 -2.74 -6.43
N PHE A 78 10.87 -2.51 -7.65
CA PHE A 78 11.51 -1.27 -8.06
C PHE A 78 10.71 -0.48 -9.11
N THR A 79 9.42 -0.79 -9.31
CA THR A 79 8.56 -0.08 -10.28
C THR A 79 8.55 1.44 -10.06
N PHE A 80 8.68 1.91 -8.81
CA PHE A 80 8.78 3.35 -8.52
C PHE A 80 10.00 4.05 -9.13
N LEU A 81 11.04 3.31 -9.56
CA LEU A 81 12.17 3.86 -10.29
C LEU A 81 11.83 4.11 -11.76
N ASP A 82 10.93 3.29 -12.31
CA ASP A 82 10.58 3.30 -13.72
C ASP A 82 9.35 4.19 -13.97
N GLU A 83 8.42 4.26 -13.00
CA GLU A 83 7.17 5.03 -13.08
C GLU A 83 7.20 6.29 -12.17
N PRO A 84 7.05 7.51 -12.73
CA PRO A 84 7.07 8.75 -11.96
C PRO A 84 6.01 8.82 -10.86
N ASP A 85 4.79 8.36 -11.16
CA ASP A 85 3.62 8.48 -10.29
C ASP A 85 3.53 7.41 -9.20
N VAL A 86 4.40 6.40 -9.24
CA VAL A 86 4.43 5.34 -8.25
C VAL A 86 5.34 5.77 -7.08
N PRO A 87 4.81 5.97 -5.86
CA PRO A 87 5.63 6.29 -4.70
C PRO A 87 6.47 5.09 -4.27
N PHE A 88 7.65 5.34 -3.71
CA PHE A 88 8.49 4.30 -3.11
C PHE A 88 7.98 3.79 -1.74
N ASP A 89 6.96 4.46 -1.19
CA ASP A 89 6.36 4.13 0.09
C ASP A 89 4.88 3.73 -0.03
N ASN A 90 4.38 3.08 1.00
CA ASN A 90 3.00 2.61 1.07
C ASN A 90 2.07 3.57 1.84
N ASN A 91 2.50 4.83 2.06
CA ASN A 91 1.80 5.75 2.95
C ASN A 91 0.36 6.00 2.49
N HIS A 92 0.11 6.02 1.18
CA HIS A 92 -1.23 6.17 0.64
C HIS A 92 -2.15 5.01 1.04
N ALA A 93 -1.73 3.76 0.83
CA ALA A 93 -2.56 2.60 1.19
C ALA A 93 -2.73 2.47 2.71
N GLU A 94 -1.69 2.76 3.49
CA GLU A 94 -1.76 2.80 4.96
C GLU A 94 -2.77 3.84 5.46
N ARG A 95 -2.75 5.05 4.88
CA ARG A 95 -3.75 6.08 5.19
C ARG A 95 -5.15 5.65 4.77
N ALA A 96 -5.30 4.96 3.64
CA ALA A 96 -6.59 4.50 3.16
C ALA A 96 -7.23 3.43 4.06
N ILE A 97 -6.44 2.49 4.60
CA ILE A 97 -6.95 1.40 5.46
C ILE A 97 -7.15 1.84 6.92
N ARG A 98 -6.41 2.84 7.41
CA ARG A 98 -6.41 3.27 8.81
C ARG A 98 -7.81 3.54 9.39
N PRO A 99 -8.74 4.20 8.68
CA PRO A 99 -10.07 4.46 9.22
C PRO A 99 -10.89 3.19 9.43
N ALA A 100 -10.80 2.21 8.54
CA ALA A 100 -11.48 0.92 8.72
C ALA A 100 -10.95 0.18 9.95
N VAL A 101 -9.62 0.22 10.17
CA VAL A 101 -8.99 -0.36 11.37
C VAL A 101 -9.41 0.38 12.64
N MET A 102 -9.49 1.71 12.61
CA MET A 102 -9.95 2.52 13.76
C MET A 102 -11.41 2.23 14.10
N ILE A 103 -12.31 2.15 13.11
CA ILE A 103 -13.72 1.83 13.35
C ILE A 103 -13.84 0.42 13.93
N ARG A 104 -13.16 -0.58 13.35
CA ARG A 104 -13.15 -1.95 13.90
C ARG A 104 -12.69 -1.96 15.35
N LYS A 105 -11.65 -1.21 15.69
CA LYS A 105 -11.12 -1.11 17.06
C LYS A 105 -12.13 -0.49 18.02
N ASN A 106 -12.75 0.63 17.63
CA ASN A 106 -13.69 1.36 18.48
C ASN A 106 -15.03 0.63 18.65
N SER A 107 -15.50 -0.08 17.61
CA SER A 107 -16.74 -0.84 17.64
C SER A 107 -16.58 -2.25 18.24
N PHE A 108 -15.38 -2.64 18.68
CA PHE A 108 -15.04 -4.00 19.09
C PHE A 108 -15.30 -5.07 18.01
N GLY A 109 -15.26 -4.65 16.74
CA GLY A 109 -15.57 -5.48 15.58
C GLY A 109 -17.06 -5.71 15.34
N ASN A 110 -17.38 -6.42 14.26
CA ASN A 110 -18.75 -6.80 13.94
C ASN A 110 -19.13 -8.09 14.67
N ARG A 111 -20.34 -8.12 15.23
CA ARG A 111 -20.89 -9.29 15.95
C ARG A 111 -21.64 -10.27 15.05
N SER A 112 -21.78 -9.95 13.77
CA SER A 112 -22.39 -10.81 12.75
C SER A 112 -21.76 -10.55 11.39
N GLU A 113 -21.80 -11.56 10.51
CA GLU A 113 -21.35 -11.46 9.13
C GLU A 113 -22.14 -10.39 8.36
N ARG A 114 -23.47 -10.38 8.51
CA ARG A 114 -24.34 -9.35 7.93
C ARG A 114 -23.95 -7.92 8.34
N GLY A 115 -23.55 -7.73 9.60
CA GLY A 115 -23.04 -6.44 10.08
C GLY A 115 -21.70 -6.06 9.44
N ALA A 116 -20.81 -7.04 9.26
CA ALA A 116 -19.54 -6.83 8.57
C ALA A 116 -19.73 -6.46 7.10
N ASP A 117 -20.62 -7.13 6.39
CA ASP A 117 -20.92 -6.83 4.99
C ASP A 117 -21.52 -5.44 4.84
N THR A 118 -22.48 -5.10 5.71
CA THR A 118 -23.10 -3.76 5.74
C THR A 118 -22.05 -2.69 5.94
N GLN A 119 -21.15 -2.88 6.91
CA GLN A 119 -20.07 -1.94 7.16
C GLN A 119 -19.10 -1.84 5.96
N ALA A 120 -18.75 -2.96 5.33
CA ALA A 120 -17.87 -2.98 4.17
C ALA A 120 -18.44 -2.18 2.99
N VAL A 121 -19.73 -2.37 2.68
CA VAL A 121 -20.44 -1.61 1.65
C VAL A 121 -20.46 -0.13 1.97
N LEU A 122 -20.89 0.26 3.17
CA LEU A 122 -20.99 1.67 3.58
C LEU A 122 -19.62 2.36 3.56
N MET A 123 -18.57 1.69 4.04
CA MET A 123 -17.21 2.22 4.01
C MET A 123 -16.67 2.38 2.59
N SER A 124 -16.98 1.44 1.69
CA SER A 124 -16.60 1.52 0.28
C SER A 124 -17.22 2.74 -0.40
N VAL A 125 -18.52 2.95 -0.22
CA VAL A 125 -19.25 4.12 -0.77
C VAL A 125 -18.69 5.41 -0.17
N TYR A 126 -18.54 5.48 1.15
CA TYR A 126 -18.01 6.65 1.84
C TYR A 126 -16.62 7.03 1.32
N ARG A 127 -15.71 6.06 1.21
CA ARG A 127 -14.34 6.28 0.72
C ARG A 127 -14.32 6.74 -0.73
N THR A 128 -15.15 6.14 -1.57
CA THR A 128 -15.27 6.50 -2.98
C THR A 128 -15.73 7.94 -3.15
N LEU A 129 -16.74 8.37 -2.40
CA LEU A 129 -17.24 9.75 -2.41
C LEU A 129 -16.15 10.72 -1.94
N GLN A 130 -15.43 10.39 -0.86
CA GLN A 130 -14.36 11.22 -0.33
C GLN A 130 -13.20 11.38 -1.33
N GLN A 131 -12.79 10.29 -2.00
CA GLN A 131 -11.75 10.31 -3.06
C GLN A 131 -12.19 11.08 -4.30
N ARG A 132 -13.50 11.19 -4.55
CA ARG A 132 -14.09 11.94 -5.66
C ARG A 132 -14.35 13.41 -5.34
N GLY A 133 -14.00 13.87 -4.13
CA GLY A 133 -14.15 15.27 -3.71
C GLY A 133 -15.54 15.63 -3.17
N HIS A 134 -16.39 14.65 -2.87
CA HIS A 134 -17.74 14.88 -2.36
C HIS A 134 -17.80 14.81 -0.83
N ALA A 135 -18.81 15.47 -0.25
CA ALA A 135 -19.16 15.36 1.17
C ALA A 135 -19.96 14.06 1.41
N PRO A 136 -19.34 12.97 1.91
CA PRO A 136 -19.93 11.64 1.76
C PRO A 136 -21.26 11.45 2.48
N LEU A 137 -21.39 11.99 3.70
CA LEU A 137 -22.64 11.90 4.48
C LEU A 137 -23.78 12.65 3.78
N LYS A 138 -23.51 13.86 3.28
CA LYS A 138 -24.52 14.65 2.58
C LYS A 138 -24.98 13.92 1.32
N THR A 139 -24.04 13.48 0.48
CA THR A 139 -24.37 12.75 -0.75
C THR A 139 -25.16 11.47 -0.47
N PHE A 140 -24.81 10.75 0.60
CA PHE A 140 -25.52 9.53 0.99
C PHE A 140 -26.96 9.81 1.45
N VAL A 141 -27.15 10.83 2.28
CA VAL A 141 -28.48 11.27 2.75
C VAL A 141 -29.34 11.75 1.58
N ASP A 142 -28.78 12.59 0.69
CA ASP A 142 -29.48 13.10 -0.48
C ASP A 142 -29.91 11.95 -1.42
N ALA A 143 -29.04 10.95 -1.62
CA ALA A 143 -29.35 9.78 -2.43
C ALA A 143 -30.47 8.91 -1.84
N LEU A 144 -30.46 8.70 -0.53
CA LEU A 144 -31.55 7.98 0.16
C LEU A 144 -32.86 8.76 0.11
N ALA A 145 -32.83 10.09 0.30
CA ALA A 145 -34.01 10.93 0.20
C ALA A 145 -34.63 10.88 -1.21
N ALA A 146 -33.79 10.93 -2.26
CA ALA A 146 -34.24 10.76 -3.64
C ALA A 146 -34.89 9.38 -3.87
N TYR A 147 -34.24 8.32 -3.41
CA TYR A 147 -34.79 6.96 -3.51
C TYR A 147 -36.14 6.81 -2.80
N LEU A 148 -36.29 7.37 -1.61
CA LEU A 148 -37.57 7.33 -0.88
C LEU A 148 -38.68 8.12 -1.57
N ALA A 149 -38.33 9.20 -2.29
CA ALA A 149 -39.30 10.04 -2.98
C ALA A 149 -39.78 9.46 -4.32
N ASN A 150 -38.91 8.80 -5.07
CA ASN A 150 -39.21 8.40 -6.45
C ASN A 150 -38.83 6.95 -6.80
N GLY A 151 -38.32 6.16 -5.85
CA GLY A 151 -37.91 4.76 -6.04
C GLY A 151 -36.59 4.56 -6.78
N HIS A 152 -35.88 5.63 -7.15
CA HIS A 152 -34.67 5.58 -7.96
C HIS A 152 -33.46 6.15 -7.21
N LEU A 153 -32.40 5.37 -7.11
CA LEU A 153 -31.12 5.87 -6.60
C LEU A 153 -30.44 6.73 -7.68
N PRO A 154 -29.92 7.92 -7.32
CA PRO A 154 -29.14 8.70 -8.25
C PRO A 154 -27.83 7.98 -8.60
N PRO A 155 -27.27 8.22 -9.80
CA PRO A 155 -25.98 7.65 -10.17
C PRO A 155 -24.86 8.18 -9.27
N LEU A 156 -23.78 7.42 -9.16
CA LEU A 156 -22.59 7.86 -8.44
C LEU A 156 -22.06 9.17 -9.07
N PRO A 157 -21.89 10.24 -8.30
CA PRO A 157 -21.53 11.54 -8.88
C PRO A 157 -20.17 11.51 -9.56
N ALA A 158 -20.03 12.32 -10.61
CA ALA A 158 -18.76 12.52 -11.30
C ALA A 158 -17.68 13.02 -10.32
N LYS A 159 -16.42 12.73 -10.61
CA LYS A 159 -15.29 13.23 -9.79
C LYS A 159 -15.27 14.76 -9.91
N VAL A 160 -15.21 15.46 -8.77
CA VAL A 160 -15.02 16.92 -8.78
C VAL A 160 -13.61 17.17 -9.32
N ALA A 161 -13.51 17.89 -10.44
CA ALA A 161 -12.22 18.33 -10.95
C ALA A 161 -11.55 19.18 -9.86
N ALA A 162 -10.27 18.93 -9.58
CA ALA A 162 -9.53 19.82 -8.70
C ALA A 162 -9.58 21.22 -9.33
N ALA A 163 -10.18 22.19 -8.62
CA ALA A 163 -9.87 23.59 -8.91
C ALA A 163 -8.35 23.71 -8.72
N GLY A 164 -7.65 24.06 -9.80
CA GLY A 164 -6.19 24.15 -9.85
C GLY A 164 -5.61 25.07 -8.79
#